data_AF-A0A9D2J828-F1
#
_entry.id   AF-A0A9D2J828-F1
#
_cell.length_a   1.000
_cell.length_b   1.000
_cell.length_c   1.000
_cell.angle_alpha   90.00
_cell.angle_beta   90.00
_cell.angle_gamma   90.00
#
_symmetry.space_group_name_H-M   'P 1'
#
loop_
_entity.id
_entity.type
_entity.pdbx_description
1 polymer ?
#
loop_
_entity_poly.entity_id
_entity_poly.type
_entity_poly.pdbx_seq_one_letter_code
_entity_poly.pdbx_strand_id
1 'polypeptide(L)'
;MRTRLSQTEHEIMEFFWDAQKEYDFKELMQHFNEEGGKEWKKQTLNTFLSRLLDKGLLERRMEGRKAYYRYRLDQKQYEQEKAKEVLENGYDGKISHFIAALTGNDSISDADEQELMEYIQKM
;
A
#
# COMPACT_ATOMS: atom_id res chain seq x y z
N MET A 1 -1.19 -9.48 -7.33
CA MET A 1 -1.92 -8.70 -6.29
C MET A 1 -2.56 -7.51 -6.98
N ARG A 2 -3.70 -6.95 -6.53
CA ARG A 2 -4.16 -5.63 -7.04
C ARG A 2 -3.62 -4.57 -6.08
N THR A 3 -2.47 -3.97 -6.38
CA THR A 3 -1.82 -2.99 -5.48
C THR A 3 -2.52 -1.64 -5.45
N ARG A 4 -3.44 -1.34 -6.37
CA ARG A 4 -4.13 -0.05 -6.41
C ARG A 4 -5.07 0.14 -5.22
N LEU A 5 -4.73 1.06 -4.32
CA LEU A 5 -5.61 1.52 -3.24
C LEU A 5 -6.45 2.73 -3.67
N SER A 6 -7.71 2.77 -3.23
CA SER A 6 -8.48 4.02 -3.22
C SER A 6 -7.95 4.96 -2.13
N GLN A 7 -8.26 6.25 -2.20
CA GLN A 7 -7.81 7.22 -1.18
C GLN A 7 -8.19 6.76 0.24
N THR A 8 -9.42 6.31 0.45
CA THR A 8 -9.87 5.83 1.76
C THR A 8 -9.18 4.54 2.20
N GLU A 9 -8.87 3.64 1.26
CA GLU A 9 -8.11 2.43 1.59
C GLU A 9 -6.66 2.76 1.95
N HIS A 10 -6.08 3.78 1.32
CA HIS A 10 -4.75 4.28 1.67
C HIS A 10 -4.73 4.87 3.08
N GLU A 11 -5.69 5.74 3.41
CA GLU A 11 -5.83 6.32 4.76
C GLU A 11 -5.96 5.23 5.84
N ILE A 12 -6.72 4.16 5.56
CA ILE A 12 -6.84 3.03 6.49
C ILE A 12 -5.51 2.28 6.63
N MET A 13 -4.76 2.09 5.55
CA MET A 13 -3.46 1.44 5.61
C MET A 13 -2.40 2.29 6.32
N GLU A 14 -2.42 3.62 6.15
CA GLU A 14 -1.56 4.54 6.92
C GLU A 14 -1.77 4.36 8.42
N PHE A 15 -3.02 4.33 8.87
CA PHE A 15 -3.34 4.01 10.26
C PHE A 15 -2.75 2.66 10.70
N PHE A 16 -2.87 1.62 9.87
CA PHE A 16 -2.34 0.31 10.22
C PHE A 16 -0.80 0.25 10.18
N TRP A 17 -0.13 1.01 9.32
CA TRP A 17 1.34 1.05 9.28
C TRP A 17 1.92 1.80 10.48
N ASP A 18 1.22 2.83 10.97
CA ASP A 18 1.59 3.53 12.20
C ASP A 18 1.21 2.74 13.47
N ALA A 19 0.27 1.81 13.36
CA ALA A 19 -0.18 0.97 14.46
C ALA A 19 0.90 -0.01 14.95
N GLN A 20 1.09 -0.05 16.27
CA GLN A 20 1.97 -1.02 16.94
C GLN A 20 1.25 -2.26 17.47
N LYS A 21 -0.06 -2.39 17.24
CA LYS A 21 -0.89 -3.48 17.75
C LYS A 21 -1.99 -3.88 16.77
N GLU A 22 -2.68 -4.97 17.09
CA GLU A 22 -3.93 -5.37 16.42
C GLU A 22 -5.10 -4.55 16.96
N TYR A 23 -6.08 -4.26 16.10
CA TYR A 23 -7.27 -3.50 16.45
C TYR A 23 -8.53 -4.30 16.18
N ASP A 24 -9.48 -4.27 17.13
CA ASP A 24 -10.81 -4.81 16.88
C ASP A 24 -11.70 -3.83 16.10
N PHE A 25 -12.80 -4.36 15.56
CA PHE A 25 -13.71 -3.55 14.74
C PHE A 25 -14.29 -2.33 15.48
N LYS A 26 -14.47 -2.43 16.81
CA LYS A 26 -15.00 -1.34 17.62
C LYS A 26 -13.95 -0.23 17.77
N GLU A 27 -12.70 -0.59 18.03
CA GLU A 27 -11.59 0.37 18.10
C GLU A 27 -11.41 1.11 16.77
N LEU A 28 -11.48 0.39 15.64
CA LEU A 28 -11.38 1.01 14.30
C LEU A 28 -12.54 1.98 14.03
N MET A 29 -13.78 1.58 14.35
CA MET A 29 -14.94 2.47 14.22
C MET A 29 -14.79 3.73 15.06
N GLN A 30 -14.25 3.59 16.28
CA GLN A 30 -14.01 4.71 17.17
C GLN A 30 -12.97 5.66 16.57
N HIS A 31 -11.81 5.15 16.16
CA HIS A 31 -10.74 5.95 15.58
C HIS A 31 -11.21 6.73 14.34
N PHE A 32 -11.77 6.06 13.33
CA PHE A 32 -12.13 6.74 12.08
C PHE A 32 -13.30 7.71 12.19
N ASN A 33 -14.24 7.48 13.12
CA ASN A 33 -15.40 8.36 13.28
C ASN A 33 -15.19 9.46 14.31
N GLU A 34 -14.62 9.15 15.48
CA GLU A 34 -14.45 10.11 16.57
C GLU A 34 -13.20 10.97 16.38
N GLU A 35 -12.08 10.38 15.96
CA GLU A 35 -10.81 11.10 15.76
C GLU A 35 -10.65 11.59 14.31
N GLY A 36 -11.10 10.78 13.35
CA GLY A 36 -10.99 11.07 11.92
C GLY A 36 -12.18 11.82 11.29
N GLY A 37 -13.29 11.98 12.02
CA GLY A 37 -14.48 12.73 11.56
C GLY A 37 -15.17 12.16 10.32
N LYS A 38 -14.95 10.89 9.97
CA LYS A 38 -15.45 10.29 8.71
C LYS A 38 -16.95 9.91 8.73
N GLU A 39 -17.57 9.83 9.91
CA GLU A 39 -18.97 9.43 10.13
C GLU A 39 -19.40 8.13 9.41
N TRP A 40 -18.50 7.15 9.31
CA TRP A 40 -18.77 5.89 8.63
C TRP A 40 -19.76 5.01 9.39
N LYS A 41 -20.67 4.37 8.64
CA LYS A 41 -21.47 3.25 9.13
C LYS A 41 -20.61 1.99 9.21
N LYS A 42 -20.99 1.04 10.07
CA LYS A 42 -20.31 -0.27 10.21
C LYS A 42 -20.11 -0.99 8.86
N GLN A 43 -21.11 -0.94 7.98
CA GLN A 43 -21.02 -1.59 6.68
C GLN A 43 -19.94 -0.97 5.78
N THR A 44 -19.72 0.34 5.89
CA THR A 44 -18.71 1.08 5.12
C THR A 44 -17.30 0.61 5.51
N LEU A 45 -16.98 0.65 6.80
CA LEU A 45 -15.68 0.19 7.29
C LEU A 45 -15.46 -1.29 6.97
N ASN A 46 -16.48 -2.13 7.15
CA ASN A 46 -16.38 -3.56 6.81
C ASN A 46 -16.09 -3.78 5.31
N THR A 47 -16.66 -2.96 4.43
CA THR A 47 -16.39 -3.02 2.99
C THR A 47 -14.91 -2.73 2.70
N PHE A 48 -14.34 -1.69 3.31
CA PHE A 48 -12.92 -1.37 3.14
C PHE A 48 -12.00 -2.44 3.71
N LEU A 49 -12.26 -2.91 4.93
CA LEU A 49 -11.46 -3.97 5.56
C LEU A 49 -11.51 -5.26 4.72
N SER A 50 -12.68 -5.63 4.19
CA SER A 50 -12.81 -6.81 3.33
C SER A 50 -11.98 -6.67 2.05
N ARG A 51 -12.03 -5.51 1.39
CA ARG A 51 -11.21 -5.25 0.19
C ARG A 51 -9.72 -5.28 0.49
N LEU A 52 -9.29 -4.76 1.63
CA LEU A 52 -7.88 -4.77 2.04
C LEU A 52 -7.39 -6.18 2.40
N LEU A 53 -8.26 -7.01 2.99
CA LEU A 53 -8.01 -8.45 3.20
C LEU A 53 -7.90 -9.20 1.86
N ASP A 54 -8.81 -8.95 0.92
CA ASP A 54 -8.78 -9.56 -0.43
C ASP A 54 -7.52 -9.16 -1.21
N LYS A 55 -7.01 -7.95 -0.98
CA LYS A 55 -5.73 -7.48 -1.52
C LYS A 55 -4.52 -8.05 -0.80
N GLY A 56 -4.69 -8.73 0.34
CA GLY A 56 -3.59 -9.30 1.12
C GLY A 56 -2.75 -8.28 1.90
N LEU A 57 -3.26 -7.06 2.08
CA LEU A 57 -2.59 -5.97 2.80
C LEU A 57 -2.85 -6.03 4.31
N LEU A 58 -4.02 -6.53 4.69
CA LEU A 58 -4.37 -6.81 6.07
C LEU A 58 -4.41 -8.32 6.31
N GLU A 59 -4.33 -8.69 7.58
CA GLU A 59 -4.73 -10.00 8.05
C GLU A 59 -5.74 -9.89 9.20
N ARG A 60 -6.55 -10.93 9.36
CA ARG A 60 -7.60 -10.99 10.37
C ARG A 60 -7.40 -12.21 11.27
N ARG A 61 -7.29 -11.98 12.57
CA ARG A 61 -7.25 -13.01 13.62
C ARG A 61 -8.58 -13.03 14.37
N MET A 62 -9.10 -14.23 14.62
CA MET A 62 -10.30 -14.41 15.44
C MET A 62 -9.90 -14.81 16.85
N GLU A 63 -10.48 -14.14 17.84
CA GLU A 63 -10.34 -14.49 19.26
C GLU A 63 -11.74 -14.60 19.87
N GLY A 64 -12.21 -15.84 20.00
CA GLY A 64 -13.60 -16.12 20.32
C GLY A 64 -14.55 -15.53 19.27
N ARG A 65 -15.37 -14.56 19.69
CA ARG A 65 -16.32 -13.85 18.79
C ARG A 65 -15.79 -12.52 18.26
N LYS A 66 -14.58 -12.11 18.66
CA LYS A 66 -13.97 -10.85 18.23
C LYS A 66 -13.02 -11.08 17.06
N ALA A 67 -13.03 -10.15 16.11
CA ALA A 67 -12.09 -10.10 15.00
C ALA A 67 -11.09 -8.96 15.25
N TYR A 68 -9.81 -9.28 15.14
CA TYR A 68 -8.68 -8.37 15.25
C TYR A 68 -8.00 -8.25 13.89
N TYR A 69 -7.60 -7.03 13.53
CA TYR A 69 -7.01 -6.69 12.25
C TYR A 69 -5.62 -6.08 12.49
N ARG A 70 -4.68 -6.40 11.59
CA ARG A 70 -3.36 -5.77 11.53
C ARG A 70 -2.85 -5.77 10.09
N TYR A 71 -1.83 -4.97 9.80
CA TYR A 71 -1.14 -5.04 8.52
C TYR A 71 -0.44 -6.39 8.36
N ARG A 72 -0.50 -6.93 7.16
CA ARG A 72 0.26 -8.11 6.73
C ARG A 72 1.52 -7.70 5.97
N LEU A 73 1.42 -6.64 5.17
CA LEU A 73 2.55 -6.04 4.46
C LEU A 73 2.84 -4.66 5.07
N ASP A 74 4.09 -4.42 5.41
CA ASP A 74 4.52 -3.09 5.83
C ASP A 74 4.52 -2.11 4.63
N GLN A 75 4.63 -0.81 4.91
CA GLN A 75 4.55 0.23 3.88
C GLN A 75 5.63 0.06 2.81
N LYS A 76 6.85 -0.37 3.20
CA LYS A 76 7.97 -0.56 2.28
C LYS A 76 7.73 -1.75 1.37
N GLN A 77 7.24 -2.86 1.91
CA GLN A 77 6.88 -4.06 1.15
C GLN A 77 5.74 -3.75 0.16
N TYR A 78 4.72 -3.01 0.60
CA TYR A 78 3.64 -2.58 -0.27
C TYR A 78 4.14 -1.72 -1.44
N GLU A 79 4.99 -0.72 -1.19
CA GLU A 79 5.57 0.12 -2.25
C GLU A 79 6.46 -0.69 -3.20
N GLN A 80 7.21 -1.67 -2.69
CA GLN A 80 7.99 -2.59 -3.51
C GLN A 80 7.11 -3.46 -4.43
N GLU A 81 6.03 -4.04 -3.92
CA GLU A 81 5.10 -4.84 -4.74
C GLU A 81 4.38 -3.98 -5.77
N LYS A 82 3.98 -2.77 -5.38
CA LYS A 82 3.38 -1.78 -6.30
C LYS A 82 4.33 -1.40 -7.43
N ALA A 83 5.60 -1.14 -7.12
CA ALA A 83 6.61 -0.85 -8.16
C ALA A 83 6.81 -2.05 -9.11
N LYS A 84 6.87 -3.27 -8.59
CA LYS A 84 6.97 -4.48 -9.41
C LYS A 84 5.75 -4.66 -10.33
N GLU A 85 4.54 -4.48 -9.82
CA GLU A 85 3.31 -4.60 -10.61
C GLU A 85 3.27 -3.57 -11.75
N VAL A 86 3.73 -2.34 -11.53
CA VAL A 86 3.84 -1.32 -12.58
C VAL A 86 4.79 -1.77 -13.68
N LEU A 87 5.97 -2.28 -13.32
CA LEU A 87 6.95 -2.77 -14.28
C LEU A 87 6.42 -3.98 -15.06
N GLU A 88 5.85 -4.97 -14.38
CA GLU A 88 5.33 -6.19 -14.98
C GLU A 88 4.18 -5.91 -15.96
N ASN A 89 3.25 -5.01 -15.61
CA ASN A 89 2.07 -4.74 -16.43
C ASN A 89 2.30 -3.72 -17.55
N GLY A 90 3.23 -2.77 -17.36
CA GLY A 90 3.41 -1.63 -18.26
C GLY A 90 4.68 -1.67 -19.11
N TYR A 91 5.71 -2.41 -18.69
CA TYR A 91 7.08 -2.25 -19.18
C TYR A 91 7.83 -3.57 -19.34
N ASP A 92 7.11 -4.67 -19.56
CA ASP A 92 7.66 -6.04 -19.71
C ASP A 92 8.56 -6.50 -18.55
N GLY A 93 8.32 -5.96 -17.35
CA GLY A 93 9.16 -6.20 -16.17
C GLY A 93 10.54 -5.56 -16.22
N LYS A 94 10.81 -4.67 -17.18
CA LYS A 94 12.13 -4.07 -17.41
C LYS A 94 12.19 -2.60 -17.00
N ILE A 95 13.11 -2.29 -16.10
CA ILE A 95 13.40 -0.91 -15.67
C ILE A 95 13.87 -0.04 -16.85
N SER A 96 14.65 -0.60 -17.78
CA SER A 96 15.10 0.15 -18.96
C SER A 96 13.94 0.58 -19.87
N HIS A 97 12.90 -0.25 -20.00
CA HIS A 97 11.70 0.10 -20.77
C HIS A 97 10.91 1.21 -20.06
N PHE A 98 10.84 1.18 -18.73
CA PHE A 98 10.24 2.25 -17.95
C PHE A 98 10.98 3.58 -18.14
N ILE A 99 12.31 3.59 -18.04
CA ILE A 99 13.13 4.80 -18.23
C ILE A 99 12.96 5.34 -19.65
N ALA A 100 13.08 4.49 -20.68
CA ALA A 100 12.90 4.89 -22.07
C ALA A 100 11.52 5.52 -22.35
N ALA A 101 10.46 4.94 -21.77
CA ALA A 101 9.11 5.48 -21.88
C ALA A 101 8.93 6.79 -21.10
N LEU A 102 9.55 6.92 -19.93
CA LEU A 102 9.47 8.11 -19.08
C LEU A 102 10.18 9.32 -19.72
N THR A 103 11.32 9.10 -20.37
CA THR A 103 12.08 10.16 -21.03
C THR A 103 11.66 10.40 -22.48
N GLY A 104 10.79 9.57 -23.05
CA GLY A 104 10.48 9.65 -24.48
C GLY A 104 11.67 9.30 -25.39
N ASN A 105 12.58 8.46 -24.90
CA ASN A 105 13.91 8.18 -25.48
C ASN A 105 14.90 9.36 -25.46
N ASP A 106 14.58 10.46 -24.78
CA ASP A 106 15.56 11.51 -24.50
C ASP A 106 16.47 11.10 -23.32
N SER A 107 17.56 11.84 -23.13
CA SER A 107 18.46 11.65 -21.99
C SER A 107 17.77 12.04 -20.68
N ILE A 108 17.99 11.25 -19.62
CA ILE A 108 17.72 11.67 -18.24
C ILE A 108 18.66 12.80 -17.83
N SER A 109 18.38 13.46 -16.71
CA SER A 109 19.31 14.47 -16.19
C SER A 109 20.61 13.83 -15.70
N ASP A 110 21.73 14.56 -15.79
CA ASP A 110 23.03 14.09 -15.28
C ASP A 110 22.95 13.65 -13.80
N ALA A 111 22.09 14.30 -13.01
CA ALA A 111 21.87 13.97 -11.61
C ALA A 111 21.15 12.62 -11.45
N ASP A 112 20.08 12.38 -12.20
CA ASP A 112 19.35 11.11 -12.18
C ASP A 112 20.22 9.96 -12.72
N GLU A 113 21.02 10.23 -13.77
CA GLU A 113 21.96 9.24 -14.32
C GLU A 113 23.00 8.85 -13.28
N GLN A 114 23.62 9.84 -12.62
CA GLN A 114 24.60 9.57 -11.58
C GLN A 114 23.98 8.79 -10.41
N GLU A 115 22.80 9.19 -9.93
CA GLU A 115 22.11 8.50 -8.84
C GLU A 115 21.78 7.04 -9.20
N LEU A 116 21.26 6.81 -10.41
CA LEU A 116 20.96 5.45 -10.90
C LEU A 116 22.23 4.61 -11.06
N MET A 117 23.31 5.17 -11.64
CA MET A 117 24.57 4.47 -11.82
C MET A 117 25.23 4.13 -10.48
N GLU A 118 25.19 5.05 -9.51
CA GLU A 118 25.64 4.77 -8.14
C GLU A 118 24.82 3.66 -7.49
N TYR A 119 23.50 3.65 -7.68
CA TYR A 119 22.63 2.60 -7.14
C TYR A 119 22.97 1.24 -7.75
N ILE A 120 23.10 1.15 -9.07
CA ILE A 120 23.45 -0.09 -9.80
C ILE A 120 24.82 -0.62 -9.38
N GLN A 121 25.80 0.25 -9.14
CA GLN A 121 27.13 -0.15 -8.68
C GLN A 121 27.17 -0.61 -7.22
N LYS A 122 26.21 -0.17 -6.39
CA LYS A 122 26.08 -0.56 -4.97
C LYS A 122 25.28 -1.86 -4.77
N MET A 123 24.60 -2.35 -5.81
CA MET A 123 23.88 -3.63 -5.80
C MET A 123 24.83 -4.82 -5.91
#